data_AF-A0AAV2EY15-F1
#
_entry.id   AF-A0AAV2EY15-F1
#
_cell.length_a   1.000
_cell.length_b   1.000
_cell.length_c   1.000
_cell.angle_alpha   90.00
_cell.angle_beta   90.00
_cell.angle_gamma   90.00
#
_symmetry.space_group_name_H-M   'P 1'
#
loop_
_entity.id
_entity.type
_entity.pdbx_description
1 polymer ?
#
loop_
_entity_poly.entity_id
_entity_poly.type
_entity_poly.pdbx_seq_one_letter_code
_entity_poly.pdbx_strand_id
1 'polypeptide(L)'
;MVEKIHEVKTTELKINGLETEEEDNSQPYKLCAICHSLGGAAMLMYVVTRRIEEKPHRLSRLILLSPAGFHQDSNLVFTTMEHLFLMMAPILSRIIPAFYIPTRFFRMLLNKLARDFNNYPAVGGLVQTLMSYVVGGDSSNWVGVLGLPHYNMNDMPGVSFFVALHLAQMKHARKFRMYDYGSPAANMEFYGSPEPLDLGEYYGFIDIPVDLVAGKRDNVIRPSMVIKHYKLMKGAGVEVSYNEFEYAHLDFTFSHREELLAYVMSRMLLLEGVTKQQLPSNQKSLKLKKEKVNS
;
A
#
# COMPACT_ATOMS: atom_id res chain seq x y z
N MET A 1 -2.87 -12.12 6.92
CA MET A 1 -1.45 -12.20 6.49
C MET A 1 -0.51 -11.75 7.61
N VAL A 2 -0.57 -10.51 8.10
CA VAL A 2 0.33 -10.01 9.16
C VAL A 2 0.28 -10.85 10.43
N GLU A 3 -0.90 -11.27 10.89
CA GLU A 3 -1.00 -12.21 12.04
C GLU A 3 -0.30 -13.55 11.78
N LYS A 4 -0.34 -14.05 10.54
CA LYS A 4 0.35 -15.31 10.20
C LYS A 4 1.86 -15.12 10.18
N ILE A 5 2.34 -13.98 9.68
CA ILE A 5 3.75 -13.59 9.79
C ILE A 5 4.15 -13.54 11.27
N HIS A 6 3.30 -12.97 12.13
CA HIS A 6 3.56 -12.91 13.56
C HIS A 6 3.61 -14.28 14.21
N GLU A 7 2.64 -15.14 13.95
CA GLU A 7 2.61 -16.51 14.43
C GLU A 7 3.89 -17.26 14.04
N VAL A 8 4.26 -17.23 12.76
CA VAL A 8 5.45 -17.91 12.24
C VAL A 8 6.73 -17.34 12.86
N LYS A 9 6.90 -16.02 12.87
CA LYS A 9 8.13 -15.39 13.39
C LYS A 9 8.30 -15.58 14.89
N THR A 10 7.22 -15.48 15.65
CA THR A 10 7.24 -15.77 17.08
C THR A 10 7.58 -17.24 17.33
N THR A 11 7.12 -18.16 16.49
CA THR A 11 7.45 -19.60 16.58
C THR A 11 8.93 -19.86 16.26
N GLU A 12 9.45 -19.27 15.19
CA GLU A 12 10.87 -19.38 14.81
C GLU A 12 11.82 -18.83 15.88
N LEU A 13 11.48 -17.68 16.48
CA LEU A 13 12.30 -17.08 17.53
C LEU A 13 12.30 -17.90 18.82
N LYS A 14 11.16 -18.50 19.18
CA LYS A 14 11.06 -19.45 20.31
C LYS A 14 11.94 -20.68 20.09
N ILE A 15 11.93 -21.25 18.89
CA ILE A 15 12.78 -22.41 18.56
C ILE A 15 14.26 -22.07 18.67
N ASN A 16 14.65 -20.83 18.34
CA ASN A 16 16.04 -20.38 18.37
C ASN A 16 16.52 -19.93 19.77
N GLY A 17 15.72 -20.10 20.83
CA GLY A 17 16.11 -19.77 22.21
C GLY A 17 16.30 -18.28 22.50
N LEU A 18 15.76 -17.40 21.65
CA LEU A 18 15.75 -15.95 21.85
C LEU A 18 14.49 -15.56 22.64
N GLU A 19 14.39 -16.03 23.89
CA GLU A 19 13.41 -15.51 24.83
C GLU A 19 13.89 -14.17 25.38
N THR A 20 13.15 -13.11 25.11
CA THR A 20 13.13 -11.95 25.99
C THR A 20 12.07 -12.24 27.05
N GLU A 21 12.50 -12.39 28.31
CA GLU A 21 11.67 -12.61 29.51
C GLU A 21 10.78 -11.40 29.88
N GLU A 22 10.15 -10.74 28.92
CA GLU A 22 9.24 -9.63 29.22
C GLU A 22 7.82 -9.99 28.81
N GLU A 23 6.97 -10.19 29.82
CA GLU A 23 5.51 -10.19 29.79
C GLU A 23 4.95 -8.81 29.40
N ASP A 24 5.56 -8.13 28.43
CA ASP A 24 4.96 -6.97 27.80
C ASP A 24 4.40 -7.40 26.44
N ASN A 25 3.38 -6.69 25.97
CA ASN A 25 2.69 -6.90 24.69
C ASN A 25 3.60 -6.56 23.48
N SER A 26 4.92 -6.68 23.66
CA SER A 26 5.99 -6.22 22.79
C SER A 26 6.37 -7.33 21.81
N GLN A 27 6.30 -7.00 20.53
CA GLN A 27 6.72 -7.88 19.46
C GLN A 27 8.26 -7.98 19.43
N PRO A 28 8.87 -9.19 19.38
CA PRO A 28 10.33 -9.36 19.46
C PRO A 28 11.08 -9.04 18.15
N TYR A 29 10.39 -8.44 17.18
CA TYR A 29 10.94 -8.09 15.88
C TYR A 29 10.28 -6.81 15.37
N LYS A 30 10.93 -6.17 14.39
CA LYS A 30 10.37 -5.03 13.66
C LYS A 30 9.93 -5.48 12.27
N LEU A 31 8.73 -5.10 11.87
CA LEU A 31 8.17 -5.44 10.56
C LEU A 31 7.93 -4.16 9.75
N CYS A 32 8.67 -4.01 8.66
CA CYS A 32 8.49 -2.93 7.69
C CYS A 32 7.60 -3.40 6.55
N ALA A 33 6.57 -2.64 6.21
CA ALA A 33 5.76 -2.90 5.02
C ALA A 33 6.19 -1.96 3.88
N ILE A 34 6.59 -2.55 2.75
CA ILE A 34 6.84 -1.83 1.50
C ILE A 34 5.71 -2.19 0.56
N CYS A 35 4.96 -1.19 0.09
CA CYS A 35 3.73 -1.43 -0.66
C CYS A 35 3.65 -0.50 -1.86
N HIS A 36 3.19 -1.03 -3.01
CA HIS A 36 3.01 -0.27 -4.24
C HIS A 36 1.54 -0.16 -4.61
N SER A 37 1.12 0.98 -5.15
CA SER A 37 -0.21 1.17 -5.76
C SER A 37 -1.36 0.75 -4.83
N LEU A 38 -2.25 -0.14 -5.27
CA LEU A 38 -3.35 -0.69 -4.48
C LEU A 38 -2.88 -1.39 -3.19
N GLY A 39 -1.69 -1.99 -3.19
CA GLY A 39 -1.09 -2.55 -1.98
C GLY A 39 -0.88 -1.50 -0.89
N GLY A 40 -0.52 -0.27 -1.29
CA GLY A 40 -0.40 0.86 -0.37
C GLY A 40 -1.74 1.28 0.23
N ALA A 41 -2.80 1.34 -0.60
CA ALA A 41 -4.16 1.59 -0.13
C ALA A 41 -4.62 0.54 0.88
N ALA A 42 -4.42 -0.75 0.55
CA ALA A 42 -4.79 -1.86 1.40
C ALA A 42 -4.04 -1.84 2.75
N MET A 43 -2.76 -1.46 2.76
CA MET A 43 -2.00 -1.37 3.99
C MET A 43 -2.44 -0.18 4.86
N LEU A 44 -2.76 0.97 4.24
CA LEU A 44 -3.34 2.10 4.97
C LEU A 44 -4.71 1.76 5.57
N MET A 45 -5.57 1.09 4.80
CA MET A 45 -6.83 0.54 5.30
C MET A 45 -6.59 -0.35 6.53
N TYR A 46 -5.67 -1.31 6.41
CA TYR A 46 -5.35 -2.25 7.48
C TYR A 46 -4.87 -1.57 8.76
N VAL A 47 -3.91 -0.63 8.67
CA VAL A 47 -3.37 0.03 9.86
C VAL A 47 -4.46 0.85 10.56
N VAL A 48 -5.20 1.65 9.80
CA VAL A 48 -6.26 2.51 10.38
C VAL A 48 -7.37 1.65 11.01
N THR A 49 -7.88 0.63 10.30
CA THR A 49 -8.97 -0.19 10.85
C THR A 49 -8.54 -1.01 12.06
N ARG A 50 -7.32 -1.54 12.08
CA ARG A 50 -6.79 -2.25 13.26
C ARG A 50 -6.73 -1.35 14.48
N ARG A 51 -6.26 -0.10 14.30
CA ARG A 51 -6.18 0.87 15.40
C ARG A 51 -7.56 1.33 15.88
N ILE A 52 -8.54 1.48 14.98
CA ILE A 52 -9.94 1.75 15.34
C ILE A 52 -10.54 0.58 16.13
N GLU A 53 -10.22 -0.66 15.74
CA GLU A 53 -10.63 -1.87 16.47
C GLU A 53 -9.84 -2.12 17.76
N GLU A 54 -8.94 -1.22 18.16
CA GLU A 54 -8.04 -1.35 19.32
C GLU A 54 -7.16 -2.62 19.26
N LYS A 55 -6.85 -3.09 18.05
CA LYS A 55 -5.98 -4.25 17.82
C LYS A 55 -4.60 -3.83 17.32
N PRO A 56 -3.53 -4.55 17.69
CA PRO A 56 -2.20 -4.24 17.18
C PRO A 56 -2.11 -4.51 15.68
N HIS A 57 -1.56 -3.59 14.87
CA HIS A 57 -1.27 -3.84 13.45
C HIS A 57 0.14 -4.44 13.24
N ARG A 58 1.00 -4.46 14.27
CA ARG A 58 2.30 -5.16 14.29
C ARG A 58 3.32 -4.69 13.24
N LEU A 59 3.16 -3.48 12.73
CA LEU A 59 4.12 -2.85 11.81
C LEU A 59 4.95 -1.83 12.56
N SER A 60 6.16 -1.58 12.08
CA SER A 60 7.08 -0.60 12.67
C SER A 60 7.33 0.60 11.75
N ARG A 61 7.07 0.46 10.44
CA ARG A 61 7.19 1.51 9.43
C ARG A 61 6.42 1.12 8.16
N LEU A 62 5.89 2.11 7.46
CA LEU A 62 5.33 1.97 6.12
C LEU A 62 6.18 2.72 5.10
N ILE A 63 6.51 2.06 3.99
CA ILE A 63 7.10 2.69 2.81
C ILE A 63 6.12 2.47 1.65
N LEU A 64 5.48 3.55 1.21
CA LEU A 64 4.38 3.49 0.25
C LEU A 64 4.84 4.10 -1.08
N LEU A 65 4.96 3.24 -2.08
CA LEU A 65 5.39 3.56 -3.44
C LEU A 65 4.16 3.85 -4.31
N SER A 66 3.90 5.12 -4.56
CA SER A 66 2.71 5.62 -5.26
C SER A 66 1.41 4.97 -4.74
N PRO A 67 1.02 5.19 -3.47
CA PRO A 67 -0.15 4.55 -2.88
C PRO A 67 -1.46 5.05 -3.51
N ALA A 68 -2.38 4.13 -3.79
CA ALA A 68 -3.74 4.46 -4.18
C ALA A 68 -4.58 4.97 -3.00
N GLY A 69 -5.73 5.57 -3.31
CA GLY A 69 -6.72 5.96 -2.31
C GLY A 69 -7.49 7.22 -2.70
N PHE A 70 -6.77 8.32 -2.96
CA PHE A 70 -7.38 9.50 -3.57
C PHE A 70 -7.22 9.47 -5.09
N HIS A 71 -8.33 9.59 -5.83
CA HIS A 71 -8.32 9.50 -7.30
C HIS A 71 -8.93 10.72 -8.00
N GLN A 72 -8.98 11.87 -7.32
CA GLN A 72 -9.65 13.08 -7.83
C GLN A 72 -9.00 13.64 -9.10
N ASP A 73 -7.68 13.73 -9.10
CA ASP A 73 -6.89 14.26 -10.23
C ASP A 73 -6.58 13.17 -11.27
N SER A 74 -7.41 12.13 -11.38
CA SER A 74 -7.15 11.06 -12.34
C SER A 74 -7.62 11.48 -13.73
N ASN A 75 -7.02 10.87 -14.75
CA ASN A 75 -7.26 11.25 -16.13
C ASN A 75 -8.71 10.98 -16.61
N LEU A 76 -9.00 11.47 -17.83
CA LEU A 76 -10.32 11.36 -18.44
C LEU A 76 -10.75 9.90 -18.64
N VAL A 77 -9.80 9.00 -18.95
CA VAL A 77 -10.09 7.57 -19.15
C VAL A 77 -10.63 6.95 -17.86
N PHE A 78 -9.97 7.19 -16.72
CA PHE A 78 -10.47 6.75 -15.42
C PHE A 78 -11.79 7.39 -15.03
N THR A 79 -12.04 8.63 -15.46
CA THR A 79 -13.33 9.32 -15.24
C THR A 79 -14.46 8.66 -16.05
N THR A 80 -14.21 8.28 -17.30
CA THR A 80 -15.18 7.53 -18.09
C THR A 80 -15.45 6.14 -17.48
N MET A 81 -14.40 5.43 -17.06
CA MET A 81 -14.52 4.12 -16.41
C MET A 81 -15.29 4.19 -15.09
N GLU A 82 -15.06 5.24 -14.28
CA GLU A 82 -15.81 5.48 -13.04
C GLU A 82 -17.32 5.52 -13.30
N HIS A 83 -17.77 6.36 -14.22
CA HIS A 83 -19.19 6.52 -14.52
C HIS A 83 -19.79 5.23 -15.10
N LEU A 84 -19.04 4.53 -15.96
CA LEU A 84 -19.45 3.24 -16.52
C LEU A 84 -19.65 2.20 -15.41
N PHE A 85 -18.67 2.05 -14.52
CA PHE A 85 -18.74 1.06 -13.44
C PHE A 85 -19.83 1.37 -12.43
N LEU A 86 -20.00 2.63 -12.04
CA LEU A 86 -21.08 3.01 -11.11
C LEU A 86 -22.46 2.79 -11.71
N MET A 87 -22.66 3.17 -12.99
CA MET A 87 -23.95 2.98 -13.67
C MET A 87 -24.28 1.51 -13.91
N MET A 88 -23.29 0.72 -14.35
CA MET A 88 -23.49 -0.65 -14.78
C MET A 88 -23.20 -1.69 -13.69
N ALA A 89 -22.80 -1.28 -12.49
CA ALA A 89 -22.47 -2.17 -11.37
C ALA A 89 -23.52 -3.26 -11.10
N PRO A 90 -24.85 -2.99 -11.09
CA PRO A 90 -25.84 -4.04 -10.81
C PRO A 90 -25.86 -5.16 -11.85
N ILE A 91 -25.47 -4.86 -13.09
CA ILE A 91 -25.45 -5.81 -14.20
C ILE A 91 -24.07 -6.48 -14.27
N LEU A 92 -23.01 -5.67 -14.31
CA LEU A 92 -21.64 -6.15 -14.48
C LEU A 92 -21.16 -7.02 -13.31
N SER A 93 -21.53 -6.69 -12.07
CA SER A 93 -21.13 -7.51 -10.90
C SER A 93 -21.64 -8.95 -10.96
N ARG A 94 -22.74 -9.20 -11.67
CA ARG A 94 -23.33 -10.54 -11.84
C ARG A 94 -22.70 -11.32 -12.99
N ILE A 95 -22.21 -10.63 -14.01
CA ILE A 95 -21.68 -11.23 -15.25
C ILE A 95 -20.16 -11.38 -15.19
N ILE A 96 -19.48 -10.38 -14.62
CA ILE A 96 -18.02 -10.26 -14.57
C ILE A 96 -17.62 -10.25 -13.09
N PRO A 97 -17.37 -11.41 -12.47
CA PRO A 97 -16.97 -11.46 -11.07
C PRO A 97 -15.56 -10.88 -10.86
N ALA A 98 -14.68 -11.02 -11.86
CA ALA A 98 -13.32 -10.51 -11.81
C ALA A 98 -12.78 -10.27 -13.22
N PHE A 99 -11.83 -9.34 -13.32
CA PHE A 99 -11.01 -9.10 -14.49
C PHE A 99 -9.78 -10.00 -14.42
N TYR A 100 -9.84 -11.11 -15.13
CA TYR A 100 -8.76 -12.08 -15.28
C TYR A 100 -8.94 -12.85 -16.59
N ILE A 101 -7.89 -13.54 -17.03
CA ILE A 101 -7.97 -14.40 -18.21
C ILE A 101 -8.27 -15.82 -17.70
N PRO A 102 -9.45 -16.39 -17.99
CA PRO A 102 -9.91 -17.57 -17.27
C PRO A 102 -9.22 -18.86 -17.70
N THR A 103 -8.89 -19.01 -18.99
CA THR A 103 -8.34 -20.27 -19.49
C THR A 103 -6.82 -20.24 -19.59
N ARG A 104 -6.19 -21.38 -19.26
CA ARG A 104 -4.74 -21.58 -19.46
C ARG A 104 -4.31 -21.32 -20.90
N PHE A 105 -5.13 -21.70 -21.87
CA PHE A 105 -4.84 -21.47 -23.28
C PHE A 105 -4.72 -19.98 -23.61
N PHE A 106 -5.69 -19.16 -23.21
CA PHE A 106 -5.62 -17.72 -23.47
C PHE A 106 -4.48 -17.05 -22.69
N ARG A 107 -4.19 -17.49 -21.46
CA ARG A 107 -3.02 -17.02 -20.72
C ARG A 107 -1.71 -17.37 -21.42
N MET A 108 -1.59 -18.59 -21.94
CA MET A 108 -0.43 -19.04 -22.72
C MET A 108 -0.28 -18.22 -24.00
N LEU A 109 -1.38 -17.98 -24.72
CA LEU A 109 -1.37 -17.16 -25.93
C LEU A 109 -0.93 -15.73 -25.62
N LEU A 110 -1.46 -15.10 -24.58
CA LEU A 110 -1.07 -13.76 -24.18
C LEU A 110 0.37 -13.67 -23.69
N ASN A 111 0.83 -14.65 -22.90
CA ASN A 111 2.24 -14.72 -22.49
C ASN A 111 3.15 -14.82 -23.71
N LYS A 112 2.81 -15.67 -24.68
CA LYS A 112 3.55 -15.80 -25.94
C LYS A 112 3.56 -14.49 -26.72
N LEU A 113 2.40 -13.86 -26.91
CA LEU A 113 2.28 -12.59 -27.61
C LEU A 113 3.07 -11.47 -26.91
N ALA A 114 3.03 -11.40 -25.58
CA ALA A 114 3.79 -10.42 -24.82
C ALA A 114 5.31 -10.60 -25.00
N ARG A 115 5.79 -11.85 -25.05
CA ARG A 115 7.21 -12.15 -25.36
C ARG A 115 7.56 -11.79 -26.80
N ASP A 116 6.70 -12.13 -27.75
CA ASP A 116 6.92 -11.83 -29.16
C ASP A 116 6.94 -10.31 -29.40
N PHE A 117 6.04 -9.54 -28.77
CA PHE A 117 6.05 -8.07 -28.87
C PHE A 117 7.28 -7.42 -28.24
N ASN A 118 7.79 -7.97 -27.14
CA ASN A 118 9.07 -7.53 -26.58
C ASN A 118 10.24 -7.79 -27.55
N ASN A 119 10.17 -8.85 -28.36
CA ASN A 119 11.20 -9.20 -29.32
C ASN A 119 11.11 -8.43 -30.66
N TYR A 120 10.00 -7.71 -30.93
CA TYR A 120 9.81 -6.89 -32.13
C TYR A 120 9.65 -5.39 -31.77
N PRO A 121 10.74 -4.59 -31.81
CA PRO A 121 10.74 -3.22 -31.28
C PRO A 121 9.67 -2.29 -31.85
N ALA A 122 9.39 -2.38 -33.16
CA ALA A 122 8.40 -1.52 -33.82
C ALA A 122 6.95 -1.85 -33.40
N VAL A 123 6.64 -3.14 -33.21
CA VAL A 123 5.32 -3.60 -32.74
C VAL A 123 5.17 -3.34 -31.25
N GLY A 124 6.24 -3.58 -30.48
CA GLY A 124 6.30 -3.25 -29.06
C GLY A 124 6.02 -1.78 -28.80
N GLY A 125 6.59 -0.85 -29.59
CA GLY A 125 6.33 0.58 -29.49
C GLY A 125 4.87 0.97 -29.74
N LEU A 126 4.20 0.34 -30.71
CA LEU A 126 2.77 0.57 -30.97
C LEU A 126 1.88 0.05 -29.83
N VAL A 127 2.12 -1.19 -29.38
CA VAL A 127 1.36 -1.79 -28.27
C VAL A 127 1.56 -0.99 -26.98
N GLN A 128 2.80 -0.55 -26.73
CA GLN A 128 3.13 0.33 -25.60
C GLN A 128 2.35 1.64 -25.67
N THR A 129 2.27 2.27 -26.84
CA THR A 129 1.50 3.52 -27.02
C THR A 129 0.01 3.30 -26.73
N LEU A 130 -0.57 2.22 -27.26
CA LEU A 130 -1.99 1.87 -27.03
C LEU A 130 -2.27 1.57 -25.56
N MET A 131 -1.43 0.74 -24.92
CA MET A 131 -1.57 0.41 -23.50
C MET A 131 -1.41 1.63 -22.63
N SER A 132 -0.42 2.50 -22.92
CA SER A 132 -0.24 3.76 -22.20
C SER A 132 -1.50 4.60 -22.25
N TYR A 133 -2.19 4.69 -23.39
CA TYR A 133 -3.42 5.47 -23.51
C TYR A 133 -4.56 4.89 -22.66
N VAL A 134 -4.67 3.55 -22.58
CA VAL A 134 -5.67 2.88 -21.73
C VAL A 134 -5.42 3.12 -20.25
N VAL A 135 -4.16 3.17 -19.82
CA VAL A 135 -3.80 3.59 -18.45
C VAL A 135 -3.61 5.10 -18.32
N GLY A 136 -4.13 5.85 -19.30
CA GLY A 136 -4.25 7.30 -19.34
C GLY A 136 -2.94 8.08 -19.45
N GLY A 137 -2.07 7.61 -20.33
CA GLY A 137 -0.83 8.24 -20.78
C GLY A 137 0.39 7.91 -19.94
N ASP A 138 0.34 6.88 -19.08
CA ASP A 138 1.47 6.50 -18.23
C ASP A 138 2.65 5.94 -19.06
N SER A 139 3.85 6.47 -18.81
CA SER A 139 5.03 6.16 -19.63
C SER A 139 5.78 4.90 -19.20
N SER A 140 5.26 4.11 -18.26
CA SER A 140 5.92 2.86 -17.82
C SER A 140 6.01 1.85 -18.94
N ASN A 141 6.97 0.92 -18.90
CA ASN A 141 7.06 -0.18 -19.88
C ASN A 141 6.01 -1.29 -19.62
N TRP A 142 4.75 -1.02 -19.96
CA TRP A 142 3.61 -1.95 -19.80
C TRP A 142 3.78 -3.24 -20.61
N VAL A 143 4.46 -3.20 -21.76
CA VAL A 143 4.72 -4.42 -22.56
C VAL A 143 5.77 -5.32 -21.87
N GLY A 144 6.80 -4.72 -21.28
CA GLY A 144 7.78 -5.44 -20.47
C GLY A 144 7.15 -6.09 -19.22
N VAL A 145 6.17 -5.41 -18.61
CA VAL A 145 5.44 -5.89 -17.43
C VAL A 145 4.70 -7.19 -17.70
N LEU A 146 4.00 -7.26 -18.83
CA LEU A 146 3.31 -8.48 -19.27
C LEU A 146 4.28 -9.65 -19.55
N GLY A 147 5.58 -9.37 -19.70
CA GLY A 147 6.62 -10.37 -19.89
C GLY A 147 7.17 -11.01 -18.61
N LEU A 148 6.76 -10.55 -17.41
CA LEU A 148 7.35 -11.06 -16.17
C LEU A 148 7.01 -12.53 -15.88
N PRO A 149 7.85 -13.22 -15.09
CA PRO A 149 7.63 -14.62 -14.73
C PRO A 149 6.27 -14.91 -14.06
N HIS A 150 5.68 -13.96 -13.35
CA HIS A 150 4.36 -14.15 -12.71
C HIS A 150 3.18 -13.88 -13.65
N TYR A 151 3.39 -13.22 -14.80
CA TYR A 151 2.39 -13.16 -15.88
C TYR A 151 2.49 -14.40 -16.77
N ASN A 152 2.32 -15.58 -16.15
CA ASN A 152 2.42 -16.88 -16.81
C ASN A 152 1.06 -17.60 -16.88
N MET A 153 1.03 -18.76 -17.56
CA MET A 153 -0.20 -19.53 -17.75
C MET A 153 -0.89 -19.99 -16.45
N ASN A 154 -0.15 -20.06 -15.34
CA ASN A 154 -0.58 -20.55 -14.04
C ASN A 154 -0.92 -19.39 -13.09
N ASP A 155 -0.05 -18.40 -13.00
CA ASP A 155 -0.04 -17.44 -11.87
C ASP A 155 -0.44 -16.01 -12.25
N MET A 156 -1.09 -15.84 -13.41
CA MET A 156 -1.48 -14.53 -13.88
C MET A 156 -2.46 -13.85 -12.89
N PRO A 157 -2.17 -12.62 -12.43
CA PRO A 157 -2.98 -11.93 -11.44
C PRO A 157 -4.38 -11.60 -11.97
N GLY A 158 -5.34 -11.54 -11.07
CA GLY A 158 -6.72 -11.11 -11.34
C GLY A 158 -7.14 -10.02 -10.37
N VAL A 159 -8.04 -9.15 -10.82
CA VAL A 159 -8.62 -8.09 -9.99
C VAL A 159 -10.12 -8.32 -9.90
N SER A 160 -10.66 -8.39 -8.69
CA SER A 160 -12.11 -8.49 -8.47
C SER A 160 -12.84 -7.28 -9.07
N PHE A 161 -14.01 -7.50 -9.66
CA PHE A 161 -14.85 -6.41 -10.15
C PHE A 161 -15.16 -5.40 -9.03
N PHE A 162 -15.39 -5.90 -7.82
CA PHE A 162 -15.68 -5.07 -6.66
C PHE A 162 -14.52 -4.16 -6.25
N VAL A 163 -13.26 -4.55 -6.52
CA VAL A 163 -12.10 -3.68 -6.30
C VAL A 163 -12.11 -2.52 -7.30
N ALA A 164 -12.40 -2.80 -8.57
CA ALA A 164 -12.52 -1.74 -9.57
C ALA A 164 -13.69 -0.79 -9.27
N LEU A 165 -14.83 -1.34 -8.84
CA LEU A 165 -15.98 -0.57 -8.38
C LEU A 165 -15.64 0.28 -7.15
N HIS A 166 -14.86 -0.26 -6.20
CA HIS A 166 -14.42 0.49 -5.02
C HIS A 166 -13.56 1.70 -5.40
N LEU A 167 -12.62 1.53 -6.34
CA LEU A 167 -11.82 2.65 -6.85
C LEU A 167 -12.69 3.72 -7.51
N ALA A 168 -13.72 3.31 -8.27
CA ALA A 168 -14.70 4.23 -8.83
C ALA A 168 -15.47 4.98 -7.73
N GLN A 169 -15.92 4.29 -6.68
CA GLN A 169 -16.58 4.91 -5.53
C GLN A 169 -15.69 5.93 -4.79
N MET A 170 -14.40 5.64 -4.61
CA MET A 170 -13.45 6.57 -4.00
C MET A 170 -13.26 7.83 -4.84
N LYS A 171 -13.11 7.66 -6.16
CA LYS A 171 -13.01 8.80 -7.10
C LYS A 171 -14.27 9.65 -7.03
N HIS A 172 -15.43 9.01 -7.13
CA HIS A 172 -16.73 9.67 -7.14
C HIS A 172 -17.01 10.46 -5.86
N ALA A 173 -16.82 9.82 -4.70
CA ALA A 173 -17.00 10.44 -3.40
C ALA A 173 -15.91 11.48 -3.09
N ARG A 174 -14.81 11.50 -3.87
CA ARG A 174 -13.63 12.33 -3.61
C ARG A 174 -13.04 12.09 -2.21
N LYS A 175 -13.16 10.86 -1.71
CA LYS A 175 -12.77 10.44 -0.37
C LYS A 175 -12.01 9.13 -0.43
N PHE A 176 -11.05 8.93 0.48
CA PHE A 176 -10.40 7.64 0.62
C PHE A 176 -11.20 6.83 1.62
N ARG A 177 -12.27 6.19 1.14
CA ARG A 177 -13.29 5.55 1.98
C ARG A 177 -13.34 4.03 1.83
N MET A 178 -13.92 3.35 2.80
CA MET A 178 -14.28 1.93 2.72
C MET A 178 -15.33 1.68 1.63
N TYR A 179 -15.58 0.41 1.30
CA TYR A 179 -16.46 0.02 0.20
C TYR A 179 -17.90 0.44 0.50
N ASP A 180 -18.61 1.00 -0.46
CA ASP A 180 -20.02 1.36 -0.31
C ASP A 180 -20.91 0.24 -0.84
N TYR A 181 -21.71 -0.35 0.03
CA TYR A 181 -22.61 -1.45 -0.33
C TYR A 181 -23.87 -0.97 -1.06
N GLY A 182 -23.99 0.33 -1.33
CA GLY A 182 -25.01 0.91 -2.21
C GLY A 182 -26.33 1.24 -1.51
N SER A 183 -26.45 0.95 -0.21
CA SER A 183 -27.56 1.45 0.61
C SER A 183 -27.13 1.67 2.07
N PRO A 184 -27.75 2.63 2.78
CA PRO A 184 -27.48 2.84 4.21
C PRO A 184 -27.72 1.60 5.07
N ALA A 185 -28.75 0.79 4.74
CA ALA A 185 -29.06 -0.43 5.47
C ALA A 185 -27.95 -1.49 5.30
N ALA A 186 -27.45 -1.66 4.08
CA ALA A 186 -26.34 -2.58 3.83
C ALA A 186 -25.04 -2.10 4.49
N ASN A 187 -24.73 -0.81 4.40
CA ASN A 187 -23.56 -0.26 5.11
C ASN A 187 -23.67 -0.45 6.62
N MET A 188 -24.87 -0.30 7.20
CA MET A 188 -25.12 -0.55 8.62
C MET A 188 -24.81 -2.00 9.02
N GLU A 189 -25.16 -2.97 8.18
CA GLU A 189 -24.87 -4.39 8.43
C GLU A 189 -23.35 -4.67 8.47
N PHE A 190 -22.58 -4.05 7.57
CA PHE A 190 -21.14 -4.30 7.47
C PHE A 190 -20.29 -3.44 8.41
N TYR A 191 -20.71 -2.20 8.69
CA TYR A 191 -19.89 -1.23 9.41
C TYR A 191 -20.50 -0.75 10.73
N GLY A 192 -21.76 -1.05 11.01
CA GLY A 192 -22.49 -0.41 12.12
C GLY A 192 -22.73 1.09 11.90
N SER A 193 -22.59 1.58 10.67
CA SER A 193 -22.77 2.97 10.26
C SER A 193 -23.48 3.03 8.91
N PRO A 194 -24.38 4.00 8.66
CA PRO A 194 -25.07 4.14 7.38
C PRO A 194 -24.13 4.58 6.25
N GLU A 195 -22.99 5.18 6.60
CA GLU A 195 -21.96 5.61 5.65
C GLU A 195 -20.67 4.81 5.83
N PRO A 196 -19.97 4.47 4.74
CA PRO A 196 -18.66 3.83 4.81
C PRO A 196 -17.63 4.79 5.42
N LEU A 197 -16.74 4.25 6.25
CA LEU A 197 -15.68 4.99 6.92
C LEU A 197 -14.77 5.72 5.92
N ASP A 198 -14.58 7.03 6.09
CA ASP A 198 -13.58 7.81 5.35
C ASP A 198 -12.21 7.72 6.04
N LEU A 199 -11.37 6.80 5.57
CA LEU A 199 -10.06 6.53 6.17
C LEU A 199 -9.14 7.76 6.18
N GLY A 200 -9.33 8.69 5.24
CA GLY A 200 -8.53 9.92 5.17
C GLY A 200 -8.70 10.80 6.41
N GLU A 201 -9.88 10.79 7.04
CA GLU A 201 -10.18 11.52 8.28
C GLU A 201 -9.59 10.83 9.51
N TYR A 202 -9.27 9.54 9.41
CA TYR A 202 -8.78 8.71 10.51
C TYR A 202 -7.27 8.46 10.45
N TYR A 203 -6.51 9.25 9.67
CA TYR A 203 -5.05 9.15 9.64
C TYR A 203 -4.38 9.46 10.97
N GLY A 204 -5.06 10.15 11.89
CA GLY A 204 -4.57 10.36 13.27
C GLY A 204 -4.40 9.06 14.07
N PHE A 205 -4.99 7.95 13.62
CA PHE A 205 -4.79 6.64 14.24
C PHE A 205 -3.48 5.96 13.80
N ILE A 206 -2.78 6.48 12.78
CA ILE A 206 -1.50 5.94 12.36
C ILE A 206 -0.42 6.32 13.38
N ASP A 207 0.10 5.33 14.07
CA ASP A 207 1.05 5.44 15.18
C ASP A 207 2.48 5.01 14.79
N ILE A 208 2.76 4.90 13.49
CA ILE A 208 4.06 4.50 12.95
C ILE A 208 4.54 5.48 11.86
N PRO A 209 5.86 5.57 11.62
CA PRO A 209 6.40 6.36 10.54
C PRO A 209 5.92 5.90 9.16
N VAL A 210 5.57 6.84 8.29
CA VAL A 210 5.13 6.61 6.91
C VAL A 210 6.01 7.37 5.93
N ASP A 211 6.61 6.66 4.99
CA ASP A 211 7.38 7.24 3.90
C ASP A 211 6.57 7.16 2.60
N LEU A 212 6.08 8.30 2.10
CA LEU A 212 5.35 8.40 0.85
C LEU A 212 6.31 8.70 -0.30
N VAL A 213 6.18 7.94 -1.38
CA VAL A 213 6.95 8.14 -2.61
C VAL A 213 6.00 8.34 -3.78
N ALA A 214 6.25 9.35 -4.62
CA ALA A 214 5.47 9.61 -5.83
C ALA A 214 6.36 9.62 -7.08
N GLY A 215 5.77 9.28 -8.23
CA GLY A 215 6.43 9.34 -9.52
C GLY A 215 5.97 10.57 -10.30
N LYS A 216 6.89 11.45 -10.71
CA LYS A 216 6.55 12.67 -11.46
C LYS A 216 5.88 12.39 -12.81
N ARG A 217 6.11 11.20 -13.37
CA ARG A 217 5.53 10.75 -14.65
C ARG A 217 4.42 9.72 -14.45
N ASP A 218 4.01 9.50 -13.20
CA ASP A 218 2.91 8.60 -12.86
C ASP A 218 1.58 9.24 -13.29
N ASN A 219 0.96 8.68 -14.32
CA ASN A 219 -0.35 9.13 -14.81
C ASN A 219 -1.51 8.26 -14.30
N VAL A 220 -1.21 7.21 -13.52
CA VAL A 220 -2.22 6.37 -12.86
C VAL A 220 -2.58 6.97 -11.51
N ILE A 221 -1.56 7.27 -10.70
CA ILE A 221 -1.66 7.91 -9.39
C ILE A 221 -0.73 9.11 -9.42
N ARG A 222 -1.28 10.26 -9.81
CA ARG A 222 -0.50 11.48 -9.95
C ARG A 222 0.09 11.92 -8.61
N PRO A 223 1.26 12.60 -8.61
CA PRO A 223 1.88 13.13 -7.40
C PRO A 223 0.93 13.94 -6.51
N SER A 224 0.02 14.71 -7.12
CA SER A 224 -1.03 15.48 -6.42
C SER A 224 -1.90 14.63 -5.49
N MET A 225 -2.20 13.38 -5.87
CA MET A 225 -2.96 12.43 -5.08
C MET A 225 -2.16 11.93 -3.88
N VAL A 226 -0.88 11.62 -4.09
CA VAL A 226 0.04 11.20 -3.01
C VAL A 226 0.30 12.36 -2.04
N ILE A 227 0.45 13.58 -2.55
CA ILE A 227 0.57 14.81 -1.74
C ILE A 227 -0.66 14.99 -0.86
N LYS A 228 -1.85 14.60 -1.32
CA LYS A 228 -3.06 14.66 -0.49
C LYS A 228 -2.96 13.72 0.71
N HIS A 229 -2.45 12.50 0.54
CA HIS A 229 -2.14 11.61 1.67
C HIS A 229 -1.16 12.27 2.64
N TYR A 230 -0.06 12.83 2.11
CA TYR A 230 0.96 13.51 2.92
C TYR A 230 0.38 14.64 3.76
N LYS A 231 -0.41 15.53 3.15
CA LYS A 231 -1.01 16.69 3.84
C LYS A 231 -1.95 16.27 4.96
N LEU A 232 -2.79 15.25 4.72
CA LEU A 232 -3.72 14.74 5.74
C LEU A 232 -2.97 14.07 6.90
N MET A 233 -2.00 13.22 6.61
CA MET A 233 -1.16 12.57 7.62
C MET A 233 -0.38 13.61 8.46
N LYS A 234 0.23 14.59 7.78
CA LYS A 234 0.99 15.65 8.45
C LYS A 234 0.08 16.53 9.33
N GLY A 235 -1.11 16.85 8.84
CA GLY A 235 -2.13 17.60 9.61
C GLY A 235 -2.65 16.84 10.83
N ALA A 236 -2.68 15.51 10.76
CA ALA A 236 -3.07 14.62 11.86
C ALA A 236 -1.92 14.30 12.84
N GLY A 237 -0.72 14.86 12.65
CA GLY A 237 0.43 14.67 13.54
C GLY A 237 1.25 13.40 13.28
N VAL A 238 1.00 12.67 12.19
CA VAL A 238 1.75 11.46 11.83
C VAL A 238 3.19 11.82 11.43
N GLU A 239 4.17 11.00 11.83
CA GLU A 239 5.54 11.09 11.32
C GLU A 239 5.56 10.64 9.85
N VAL A 240 5.38 11.59 8.94
CA VAL A 240 5.31 11.33 7.50
C VAL A 240 6.41 12.04 6.73
N SER A 241 7.03 11.31 5.79
CA SER A 241 7.97 11.86 4.80
C SER A 241 7.38 11.78 3.39
N TYR A 242 7.85 12.64 2.48
CA TYR A 242 7.42 12.67 1.08
C TYR A 242 8.61 12.87 0.17
N ASN A 243 8.75 12.02 -0.85
CA ASN A 243 9.77 12.13 -1.90
C ASN A 243 9.18 11.87 -3.28
N GLU A 244 9.80 12.47 -4.30
CA GLU A 244 9.44 12.30 -5.70
C GLU A 244 10.62 11.78 -6.53
N PHE A 245 10.33 10.87 -7.46
CA PHE A 245 11.30 10.36 -8.44
C PHE A 245 10.81 10.61 -9.87
N GLU A 246 11.73 10.62 -10.84
CA GLU A 246 11.45 10.71 -12.29
C GLU A 246 10.89 9.39 -12.86
N TYR A 247 9.84 8.88 -12.22
CA TYR A 247 9.27 7.54 -12.42
C TYR A 247 7.83 7.66 -12.92
N ALA A 248 7.45 6.71 -13.79
CA ALA A 248 6.08 6.37 -14.10
C ALA A 248 5.54 5.29 -13.15
N HIS A 249 4.26 4.95 -13.24
CA HIS A 249 3.57 4.15 -12.23
C HIS A 249 4.22 2.79 -11.91
N LEU A 250 4.66 2.05 -12.94
CA LEU A 250 5.28 0.73 -12.77
C LEU A 250 6.80 0.81 -12.64
N ASP A 251 7.43 1.96 -12.87
CA ASP A 251 8.88 2.07 -12.67
C ASP A 251 9.27 1.74 -11.21
N PHE A 252 8.36 1.93 -10.25
CA PHE A 252 8.54 1.55 -8.84
C PHE A 252 8.75 0.05 -8.60
N THR A 253 8.29 -0.82 -9.50
CA THR A 253 8.44 -2.28 -9.37
C THR A 253 9.35 -2.88 -10.44
N PHE A 254 9.63 -2.14 -11.52
CA PHE A 254 10.35 -2.63 -12.69
C PHE A 254 11.71 -2.01 -12.92
N SER A 255 11.88 -0.74 -12.56
CA SER A 255 13.13 -0.06 -12.82
C SER A 255 14.16 -0.49 -11.78
N HIS A 256 15.25 -1.12 -12.22
CA HIS A 256 16.39 -1.49 -11.38
C HIS A 256 17.26 -0.26 -11.12
N ARG A 257 16.63 0.81 -10.64
CA ARG A 257 17.25 2.11 -10.45
C ARG A 257 17.75 2.18 -9.01
N GLU A 258 19.06 2.26 -8.87
CA GLU A 258 19.77 2.25 -7.58
C GLU A 258 19.25 3.31 -6.61
N GLU A 259 18.76 4.44 -7.13
CA GLU A 259 18.22 5.55 -6.34
C GLU A 259 17.03 5.15 -5.45
N LEU A 260 16.05 4.40 -5.98
CA LEU A 260 14.89 3.96 -5.21
C LEU A 260 15.29 2.89 -4.20
N LEU A 261 16.16 1.95 -4.59
CA LEU A 261 16.67 0.93 -3.69
C LEU A 261 17.44 1.55 -2.52
N ALA A 262 18.36 2.48 -2.81
CA ALA A 262 19.11 3.22 -1.81
C ALA A 262 18.17 3.97 -0.86
N TYR A 263 17.13 4.61 -1.40
CA TYR A 263 16.11 5.27 -0.60
C TYR A 263 15.38 4.29 0.34
N VAL A 264 14.82 3.21 -0.20
CA VAL A 264 14.08 2.20 0.58
C VAL A 264 14.98 1.60 1.67
N MET A 265 16.21 1.21 1.32
CA MET A 265 17.19 0.67 2.27
C MET A 265 17.52 1.68 3.37
N SER A 266 17.73 2.95 3.03
CA SER A 266 17.99 4.00 4.02
C SER A 266 16.85 4.15 5.03
N ARG A 267 15.58 4.04 4.58
CA ARG A 267 14.41 4.10 5.46
C ARG A 267 14.27 2.85 6.32
N MET A 268 14.58 1.68 5.79
CA MET A 268 14.59 0.44 6.58
C MET A 268 15.64 0.47 7.69
N LEU A 269 16.85 1.01 7.42
CA LEU A 269 17.92 1.11 8.41
C LEU A 269 17.58 2.05 9.59
N LEU A 270 16.64 2.99 9.42
CA LEU A 270 16.13 3.80 10.54
C LEU A 270 15.46 2.93 11.62
N LEU A 271 14.98 1.73 11.28
CA LEU A 271 14.46 0.78 12.24
C LEU A 271 15.55 0.23 13.17
N GLU A 272 16.81 0.19 12.73
CA GLU A 272 17.94 -0.30 13.54
C GLU A 272 18.45 0.77 14.52
N GLY A 273 18.41 2.05 14.13
CA GLY A 273 18.91 3.17 14.91
C GLY A 273 18.11 3.47 16.19
N VAL A 274 16.79 3.27 16.18
CA VAL A 274 15.93 3.53 17.36
C VAL A 274 16.24 2.59 18.52
N THR A 275 16.69 1.36 18.24
CA THR A 275 17.00 0.36 19.29
C THR A 275 18.28 0.69 20.06
N LYS A 276 19.21 1.47 19.49
CA LYS A 276 20.48 1.83 20.15
C LYS A 276 20.41 3.12 20.97
N GLN A 277 19.36 3.94 20.82
CA GLN A 277 19.26 5.26 21.47
C GLN A 277 18.24 5.34 22.62
N GLN A 278 17.56 4.25 22.97
CA GLN A 278 16.63 4.18 24.11
C GLN A 278 17.17 3.42 25.33
N LEU A 279 18.47 3.54 25.61
CA LEU A 279 19.01 3.32 26.96
C LEU A 279 19.28 4.69 27.59
N PRO A 280 18.38 5.24 28.43
CA PRO A 280 18.75 6.36 29.28
C PRO A 280 19.74 5.84 30.33
N SER A 281 21.04 5.95 30.01
CA SER A 281 22.10 5.98 31.01
C SER A 281 21.93 7.26 31.84
N ASN A 282 21.08 7.19 32.86
CA ASN A 282 21.04 8.21 33.89
C ASN A 282 20.90 7.54 35.26
N GLN A 283 21.97 6.85 35.68
CA GLN A 283 22.31 6.75 37.09
C GLN A 283 22.57 8.17 37.63
N LYS A 284 21.50 8.89 37.96
CA LYS A 284 21.59 9.92 39.00
C LYS A 284 21.41 9.22 40.33
N SER A 285 22.53 8.87 40.91
CA SER A 285 22.70 8.48 42.30
C SER A 285 21.92 9.41 43.24
N LEU A 286 20.79 8.94 43.75
CA LEU A 286 20.19 9.45 44.98
C LEU A 286 21.10 9.08 46.14
N LYS A 287 22.07 9.97 46.45
CA LYS A 287 22.77 9.93 47.74
C LYS A 287 21.77 10.29 48.84
N LEU A 288 21.23 9.27 49.50
CA LEU A 288 20.66 9.40 50.84
C LEU A 288 21.76 9.89 51.79
N LYS A 289 21.65 11.14 52.21
CA LYS A 289 22.43 11.67 53.34
C LYS A 289 21.82 11.08 54.61
N LYS A 290 22.44 10.02 55.15
CA LYS A 290 22.25 9.61 56.55
C LYS A 290 22.97 10.64 57.43
N GLU A 291 22.23 11.53 58.07
CA GLU A 291 22.69 12.29 59.23
C GLU A 291 22.01 11.72 60.48
N LYS A 292 22.76 10.92 61.23
CA LYS A 292 22.74 10.71 62.71
C LYS A 292 24.10 10.06 63.02
N VAL A 293 24.92 10.42 64.02
CA VAL A 293 24.76 11.19 65.26
C VAL A 293 26.17 11.23 65.96
N ASN A 294 26.37 12.17 66.90
CA ASN A 294 27.37 12.23 68.00
C ASN A 294 28.60 13.16 67.89
N SER A 295 28.48 14.34 68.49
CA SER A 295 29.28 14.79 69.66
C SER A 295 28.45 15.80 70.45
#